data_AF-A0A7W4KBR7-F1
#
_entry.id   AF-A0A7W4KBR7-F1
#
_cell.length_a   1.000
_cell.length_b   1.000
_cell.length_c   1.000
_cell.angle_alpha   90.00
_cell.angle_beta   90.00
_cell.angle_gamma   90.00
#
_symmetry.space_group_name_H-M   'P 1'
#
loop_
_entity.id
_entity.type
_entity.pdbx_description
1 polymer ?
#
loop_
_entity_poly.entity_id
_entity_poly.type
_entity_poly.pdbx_seq_one_letter_code
_entity_poly.pdbx_strand_id
1 'polypeptide(L)' 'MALHPKEKAGELVSQLGDKALEEAEKQYGVALEMLDLKQQGYWLDVIDHIKNPG' A
#
# COMPACT_ATOMS: atom_id res chain seq x y z
N MET A 1 -6.93 -14.98 -0.42
CA MET A 1 -7.55 -13.84 -1.16
C MET A 1 -6.67 -12.63 -0.91
N ALA A 2 -6.24 -11.91 -1.95
CA ALA A 2 -5.53 -10.66 -1.75
C ALA A 2 -6.55 -9.63 -1.22
N LEU A 3 -6.23 -8.97 -0.10
CA LEU A 3 -7.07 -7.90 0.47
C LEU A 3 -7.24 -6.79 -0.58
N HIS A 4 -8.42 -6.17 -0.65
CA HIS A 4 -8.61 -5.01 -1.50
C HIS A 4 -7.65 -3.87 -1.05
N PRO A 5 -7.12 -3.03 -1.96
CA PRO A 5 -6.19 -1.95 -1.59
C PRO A 5 -6.67 -1.09 -0.42
N LYS A 6 -7.96 -0.72 -0.41
CA LYS A 6 -8.60 0.02 0.70
C LYS A 6 -8.54 -0.72 2.05
N GLU A 7 -8.79 -2.03 2.06
CA GLU A 7 -8.73 -2.84 3.28
C GLU A 7 -7.29 -2.95 3.78
N LYS A 8 -6.33 -3.13 2.86
CA LYS A 8 -4.92 -3.20 3.22
C LYS A 8 -4.39 -1.86 3.74
N ALA A 9 -4.81 -0.75 3.16
CA ALA A 9 -4.53 0.59 3.67
C ALA A 9 -5.05 0.77 5.10
N GLY A 10 -6.31 0.39 5.35
CA GLY A 10 -6.90 0.42 6.69
C GLY A 10 -6.15 -0.46 7.70
N GLU A 11 -5.74 -1.66 7.29
CA GLU A 11 -4.94 -2.56 8.11
C GLU A 11 -3.58 -1.95 8.47
N LEU A 12 -2.86 -1.40 7.49
CA LEU A 12 -1.56 -0.76 7.73
C LEU A 12 -1.68 0.44 8.66
N VAL A 13 -2.68 1.31 8.45
CA VAL A 13 -2.94 2.44 9.34
C VAL A 13 -3.28 1.96 10.75
N SER A 14 -4.09 0.91 10.88
CA SER A 14 -4.45 0.35 12.18
C SER A 14 -3.27 -0.30 12.92
N GLN A 15 -2.30 -0.88 12.21
CA GLN A 15 -1.17 -1.58 12.82
C GLN A 15 0.04 -0.68 13.06
N LEU A 16 0.29 0.27 12.15
CA LEU A 16 1.52 1.05 12.08
C LEU A 16 1.31 2.55 12.32
N GLY A 17 0.06 3.04 12.29
CA GLY A 17 -0.26 4.45 12.44
C GLY A 17 0.46 5.30 11.39
N ASP A 18 1.23 6.29 11.85
CA ASP A 18 1.99 7.21 10.99
C ASP A 18 3.01 6.51 10.07
N LYS A 19 3.43 5.28 10.41
CA LYS A 19 4.36 4.49 9.59
C LYS A 19 3.69 3.70 8.47
N ALA A 20 2.36 3.68 8.39
CA ALA A 20 1.63 2.95 7.37
C ALA A 20 2.02 3.39 5.96
N LEU A 21 2.19 4.69 5.75
CA LEU A 21 2.59 5.24 4.46
C LEU A 21 4.00 4.79 4.06
N GLU A 22 4.96 4.91 4.98
CA GLU A 22 6.35 4.50 4.74
C GLU A 22 6.42 3.00 4.38
N GLU A 23 5.64 2.16 5.05
CA GLU A 23 5.59 0.73 4.75
C GLU A 23 4.98 0.46 3.35
N ALA A 24 3.89 1.12 2.99
CA ALA A 24 3.28 0.97 1.67
C ALA A 24 4.24 1.44 0.54
N GLU A 25 4.96 2.55 0.77
CA GLU A 25 5.98 3.05 -0.18
C GLU A 25 7.17 2.10 -0.33
N LYS A 26 7.61 1.43 0.76
CA LYS A 26 8.63 0.37 0.68
C LYS A 26 8.16 -0.80 -0.17
N GLN A 27 6.93 -1.28 0.03
CA GLN A 27 6.39 -2.39 -0.75
C GLN A 27 6.21 -2.04 -2.22
N TYR A 28 5.83 -0.79 -2.52
CA TYR A 28 5.86 -0.26 -3.88
C TYR A 28 7.27 -0.26 -4.48
N GLY A 29 8.29 0.15 -3.70
CA GLY A 29 9.70 0.07 -4.10
C GLY A 29 10.12 -1.36 -4.48
N VAL A 30 9.76 -2.35 -3.65
CA VAL A 30 10.02 -3.77 -3.95
C VAL A 30 9.32 -4.19 -5.26
N ALA A 31 8.08 -3.76 -5.47
CA ALA A 31 7.35 -4.07 -6.71
C ALA A 31 7.99 -3.42 -7.96
N LEU A 32 8.60 -2.24 -7.81
CA LEU A 32 9.41 -1.61 -8.87
C LEU A 32 10.66 -2.44 -9.17
N GLU A 33 11.42 -2.85 -8.14
CA GLU A 33 12.64 -3.65 -8.31
C GLU A 33 12.36 -5.00 -8.97
N MET A 34 11.21 -5.61 -8.65
CA MET A 34 10.76 -6.87 -9.24
C MET A 34 10.12 -6.71 -10.63
N LEU A 35 9.94 -5.48 -11.12
CA LEU A 35 9.20 -5.17 -12.34
C LEU A 35 7.76 -5.77 -12.35
N ASP A 36 7.16 -5.94 -11.16
CA ASP A 36 5.82 -6.49 -11.00
C ASP A 36 4.77 -5.37 -11.13
N LEU A 37 4.30 -5.16 -12.35
CA LEU A 37 3.31 -4.11 -12.67
C LEU A 37 1.99 -4.27 -11.89
N LYS A 38 1.60 -5.50 -11.55
CA LYS A 38 0.36 -5.75 -10.80
C LYS A 38 0.53 -5.29 -9.36
N GLN A 39 1.65 -5.65 -8.73
CA GLN A 39 1.96 -5.21 -7.38
C GLN A 39 2.22 -3.70 -7.34
N GLN A 40 2.82 -3.12 -8.37
CA GLN A 40 3.00 -1.67 -8.47
C GLN A 40 1.66 -0.94 -8.45
N GLY A 41 0.71 -1.34 -9.30
CA GLY A 41 -0.64 -0.76 -9.30
C GLY A 41 -1.36 -0.96 -7.96
N TYR A 42 -1.29 -2.17 -7.40
CA TYR A 42 -1.87 -2.46 -6.10
C TYR A 42 -1.34 -1.55 -4.99
N TRP A 43 -0.02 -1.40 -4.87
CA TRP A 43 0.57 -0.57 -3.82
C TRP A 43 0.36 0.93 -4.05
N LEU A 44 0.28 1.39 -5.32
CA LEU A 44 -0.14 2.75 -5.62
C LEU A 44 -1.56 3.04 -5.09
N ASP A 45 -2.50 2.12 -5.31
CA ASP A 45 -3.87 2.27 -4.79
C ASP A 45 -3.90 2.23 -3.25
N VAL A 46 -3.09 1.37 -2.61
CA VAL A 46 -2.94 1.34 -1.14
C VAL A 46 -2.41 2.69 -0.63
N ILE A 47 -1.36 3.22 -1.26
CA ILE A 47 -0.76 4.51 -0.89
C ILE A 47 -1.78 5.64 -1.05
N ASP A 48 -2.56 5.65 -2.13
CA ASP A 48 -3.61 6.64 -2.34
C ASP A 48 -4.66 6.59 -1.23
N HIS A 49 -5.13 5.39 -0.85
CA HIS A 49 -6.08 5.25 0.25
C HIS A 49 -5.53 5.65 1.62
N ILE A 50 -4.22 5.52 1.86
CA ILE A 50 -3.58 6.02 3.09
C ILE A 50 -3.50 7.55 3.09
N LYS A 51 -3.14 8.16 1.95
CA LYS A 51 -3.01 9.63 1.80
C LYS A 51 -4.37 10.32 1.76
N ASN A 52 -5.37 9.68 1.16
CA ASN A 52 -6.72 10.18 0.95
C ASN A 52 -7.75 9.23 1.59
N PRO A 53 -7.88 9.21 2.93
CA PRO A 53 -8.87 8.39 3.63
C PRO A 53 -10.27 9.00 3.48
N GLY A 54 -10.84 8.87 2.28
CA GLY A 54 -12.23 9.23 1.96
C GLY A 54 -13.26 8.21 2.43
#